data_AF-A0A442NNT5-F1
#
_entry.id   AF-A0A442NNT5-F1
#
_cell.length_a   1.000
_cell.length_b   1.000
_cell.length_c   1.000
_cell.angle_alpha   90.00
_cell.angle_beta   90.00
_cell.angle_gamma   90.00
#
_symmetry.space_group_name_H-M   'P 1'
#
loop_
_entity.id
_entity.type
_entity.pdbx_description
1 polymer ?
#
loop_
_entity_poly.entity_id
_entity_poly.type
_entity_poly.pdbx_seq_one_letter_code
_entity_poly.pdbx_strand_id
1 'polypeptide(L)'
;MAVVKHFAVLVVLLPICTSALAEPVPIEAMTNPSKHAWDLFLALNYPAKNPAVERGVPDPQKALGDDGLTVWETWKHGEEVFLANGAPPPKWEDMSLDPSLVPNGKKLFEIPKTLVLEGVRSGMSPDQAVRADQVSKVLKVAPDGIFRRGGGETRMNRSTFDFIVEKELYNIEGQEALYAKIVSRTEQAVSFPVDSIEVKAMWTPLEPSDDRSHFHLSVGADAKSYKLVALHIITKDVPNWFWTSFRQTDGPEPEIPSVDTYGQPGLLQGTKWQFYELSGTQTDFTDGMGRPTYLSDPHVEEGFQNSSCISCHALSTIGRKGPKGADGSSEPEANRIAFFNVMGSPTGAPVGVPNPGWFFEPVRFGQDVQDQDYIQLDFLFSPAFRANRKSP
;
A
#
# COMPACT_ATOMS: atom_id res chain seq x y z
N MET A 1 -69.21 21.33 -32.58
CA MET A 1 -68.25 22.13 -31.79
C MET A 1 -67.64 21.23 -30.73
N ALA A 2 -66.39 20.81 -30.93
CA ALA A 2 -65.61 20.11 -29.91
C ALA A 2 -64.24 20.79 -29.85
N VAL A 3 -63.93 21.38 -28.70
CA VAL A 3 -62.69 22.14 -28.45
C VAL A 3 -61.64 21.15 -27.93
N VAL A 4 -60.60 20.90 -28.72
CA VAL A 4 -59.43 20.11 -28.29
C VAL A 4 -58.45 21.05 -27.57
N LYS A 5 -58.37 20.93 -26.25
CA LYS A 5 -57.36 21.62 -25.43
C LYS A 5 -56.02 20.91 -25.60
N HIS A 6 -55.02 21.63 -26.10
CA HIS A 6 -53.63 21.17 -26.12
C HIS A 6 -53.00 21.40 -24.74
N PHE A 7 -52.60 20.32 -24.07
CA PHE A 7 -51.71 20.38 -22.91
C PHE A 7 -50.27 20.44 -23.42
N ALA A 8 -49.58 21.54 -23.16
CA ALA A 8 -48.12 21.63 -23.34
C ALA A 8 -47.45 20.87 -22.19
N VAL A 9 -46.82 19.74 -22.50
CA VAL A 9 -45.93 19.03 -21.57
C VAL A 9 -44.60 19.76 -21.57
N LEU A 10 -44.30 20.48 -20.49
CA LEU A 10 -43.00 21.06 -20.24
C LEU A 10 -42.03 19.93 -19.88
N VAL A 11 -41.26 19.45 -20.87
CA VAL A 11 -40.17 18.51 -20.63
C VAL A 11 -39.03 19.29 -19.98
N VAL A 12 -38.93 19.21 -18.64
CA VAL A 12 -37.75 19.66 -17.91
C VAL A 12 -36.64 18.64 -18.21
N LEU A 13 -35.77 18.98 -19.16
CA LEU A 13 -34.49 18.28 -19.35
C LEU A 13 -33.62 18.58 -18.13
N LEU A 14 -33.67 17.71 -17.12
CA LEU A 14 -32.62 17.65 -16.10
C LEU A 14 -31.33 17.19 -16.81
N PRO A 15 -30.21 17.91 -16.67
CA PRO A 15 -28.94 17.43 -17.20
C PRO A 15 -28.54 16.23 -16.37
N ILE A 16 -28.69 15.03 -16.92
CA ILE A 16 -28.06 13.83 -16.38
C ILE A 16 -26.57 13.97 -16.69
N CYS A 17 -25.84 14.67 -15.82
CA CYS A 17 -24.39 14.65 -15.82
C CYS A 17 -23.94 13.40 -15.05
N THR A 18 -24.16 12.23 -15.63
CA THR A 18 -23.53 10.99 -15.17
C THR A 18 -22.36 10.70 -16.09
N SER A 19 -21.27 11.46 -15.95
CA SER A 19 -19.98 10.88 -16.27
C SER A 19 -19.73 9.83 -15.19
N ALA A 20 -20.15 8.58 -15.43
CA ALA A 20 -19.64 7.46 -14.67
C ALA A 20 -18.12 7.59 -14.71
N LEU A 21 -17.48 7.54 -13.54
CA LEU A 21 -16.03 7.55 -13.47
C LEU A 21 -15.53 6.40 -14.32
N ALA A 22 -14.73 6.72 -15.33
CA ALA A 22 -14.12 5.69 -16.15
C ALA A 22 -13.22 4.86 -15.23
N GLU A 23 -13.53 3.59 -15.08
CA GLU A 23 -12.68 2.69 -14.32
C GLU A 23 -11.32 2.57 -15.01
N PRO A 24 -10.20 2.53 -14.26
CA PRO A 24 -8.89 2.31 -14.83
C PRO A 24 -8.87 1.03 -15.68
N VAL A 25 -8.30 1.11 -16.88
CA VAL A 25 -8.29 0.00 -17.84
C VAL A 25 -6.97 -0.77 -17.68
N PRO A 26 -6.95 -2.04 -17.24
CA PRO A 26 -5.71 -2.74 -16.88
C PRO A 26 -4.63 -2.79 -17.97
N ILE A 27 -5.00 -2.86 -19.25
CA ILE A 27 -4.00 -2.86 -20.34
C ILE A 27 -3.18 -1.57 -20.40
N GLU A 28 -3.75 -0.45 -19.96
CA GLU A 28 -3.07 0.85 -19.92
C GLU A 28 -1.92 0.88 -18.92
N ALA A 29 -1.92 0.00 -17.91
CA ALA A 29 -0.79 -0.16 -17.02
C ALA A 29 0.53 -0.42 -17.78
N MET A 30 0.47 -1.17 -18.90
CA MET A 30 1.64 -1.43 -19.75
C MET A 30 1.77 -0.45 -20.92
N THR A 31 0.65 -0.05 -21.55
CA THR A 31 0.68 0.73 -22.79
C THR A 31 0.76 2.24 -22.57
N ASN A 32 0.20 2.74 -21.47
CA ASN A 32 0.18 4.15 -21.11
C ASN A 32 0.24 4.32 -19.58
N PRO A 33 1.37 3.95 -18.96
CA PRO A 33 1.46 3.83 -17.50
C PRO A 33 1.18 5.14 -16.77
N SER A 34 1.63 6.29 -17.29
CA SER A 34 1.32 7.59 -16.67
C SER A 34 -0.17 7.92 -16.72
N LYS A 35 -0.86 7.60 -17.83
CA LYS A 35 -2.33 7.75 -17.88
C LYS A 35 -3.01 6.83 -16.89
N HIS A 36 -2.62 5.55 -16.84
CA HIS A 36 -3.19 4.57 -15.91
C HIS A 36 -3.01 4.99 -14.45
N ALA A 37 -1.83 5.51 -14.09
CA ALA A 37 -1.59 6.11 -12.79
C ALA A 37 -2.58 7.23 -12.47
N TRP A 38 -2.80 8.16 -13.40
CA TRP A 38 -3.76 9.24 -13.22
C TRP A 38 -5.21 8.77 -13.13
N ASP A 39 -5.60 7.75 -13.93
CA ASP A 39 -6.93 7.15 -13.84
C ASP A 39 -7.15 6.51 -12.46
N LEU A 40 -6.15 5.80 -11.93
CA LEU A 40 -6.16 5.26 -10.56
C LEU A 40 -6.27 6.39 -9.52
N PHE A 41 -5.45 7.43 -9.66
CA PHE A 41 -5.47 8.57 -8.75
C PHE A 41 -6.84 9.23 -8.71
N LEU A 42 -7.46 9.46 -9.86
CA LEU A 42 -8.82 9.99 -9.95
C LEU A 42 -9.78 9.03 -9.27
N ALA A 43 -9.87 7.77 -9.69
CA ALA A 43 -10.82 6.79 -9.17
C ALA A 43 -10.76 6.63 -7.65
N LEU A 44 -9.56 6.69 -7.06
CA LEU A 44 -9.35 6.48 -5.64
C LEU A 44 -9.56 7.74 -4.79
N ASN A 45 -9.35 8.94 -5.35
CA ASN A 45 -9.42 10.20 -4.58
C ASN A 45 -10.76 10.95 -4.72
N TYR A 46 -11.75 10.38 -5.41
CA TYR A 46 -13.12 10.86 -5.27
C TYR A 46 -13.61 10.69 -3.82
N PRO A 47 -14.41 11.63 -3.30
CA PRO A 47 -15.12 11.42 -2.05
C PRO A 47 -15.96 10.14 -2.10
N ALA A 48 -15.85 9.31 -1.08
CA ALA A 48 -16.59 8.07 -0.94
C ALA A 48 -18.01 8.31 -0.42
N LYS A 49 -18.89 7.35 -0.69
CA LYS A 49 -20.13 7.18 0.06
C LYS A 49 -19.84 6.92 1.54
N ASN A 50 -20.87 7.03 2.36
CA ASN A 50 -20.79 6.61 3.75
C ASN A 50 -20.33 5.13 3.83
N PRO A 51 -19.19 4.81 4.47
CA PRO A 51 -18.65 3.46 4.52
C PRO A 51 -19.56 2.50 5.32
N ALA A 52 -20.49 3.02 6.13
CA ALA A 52 -21.54 2.22 6.77
C ALA A 52 -22.56 1.64 5.78
N VAL A 53 -22.67 2.23 4.58
CA VAL A 53 -23.49 1.69 3.49
C VAL A 53 -22.64 0.75 2.65
N GLU A 54 -21.51 1.26 2.14
CA GLU A 54 -20.61 0.49 1.30
C GLU A 54 -19.22 1.13 1.26
N ARG A 55 -18.17 0.33 1.47
CA ARG A 55 -16.78 0.74 1.35
C ARG A 55 -16.33 0.68 -0.10
N GLY A 56 -15.43 1.59 -0.48
CA GLY A 56 -14.74 1.58 -1.77
C GLY A 56 -15.56 2.12 -2.93
N VAL A 57 -16.65 2.84 -2.66
CA VAL A 57 -17.56 3.36 -3.70
C VAL A 57 -17.60 4.89 -3.66
N PRO A 58 -17.37 5.58 -4.78
CA PRO A 58 -17.46 7.03 -4.84
C PRO A 58 -18.90 7.51 -4.63
N ASP A 59 -19.05 8.67 -4.00
CA ASP A 59 -20.35 9.34 -3.86
C ASP A 59 -20.68 10.10 -5.15
N PRO A 60 -21.70 9.68 -5.92
CA PRO A 60 -22.06 10.35 -7.18
C PRO A 60 -22.64 11.76 -6.97
N GLN A 61 -22.90 12.17 -5.72
CA GLN A 61 -23.38 13.51 -5.38
C GLN A 61 -22.25 14.49 -5.07
N LYS A 62 -21.00 14.02 -5.00
CA LYS A 62 -19.83 14.83 -4.68
C LYS A 62 -18.91 15.01 -5.88
N ALA A 63 -18.32 16.19 -5.97
CA ALA A 63 -17.30 16.49 -6.96
C ALA A 63 -15.91 16.08 -6.46
N LEU A 64 -14.99 15.88 -7.40
CA LEU A 64 -13.58 15.70 -7.08
C LEU A 64 -13.06 16.93 -6.34
N GLY A 65 -12.35 16.73 -5.23
CA GLY A 65 -11.83 17.83 -4.41
C GLY A 65 -12.75 18.28 -3.27
N ASP A 66 -14.02 17.86 -3.24
CA ASP A 66 -14.89 18.08 -2.07
C ASP A 66 -14.31 17.41 -0.82
N ASP A 67 -14.79 17.82 0.35
CA ASP A 67 -14.38 17.24 1.62
C ASP A 67 -15.08 15.90 1.91
N GLY A 68 -14.36 15.03 2.60
CA GLY A 68 -14.82 13.70 3.00
C GLY A 68 -13.70 12.67 2.91
N LEU A 69 -13.98 11.45 3.38
CA LEU A 69 -13.12 10.31 3.11
C LEU A 69 -13.10 10.07 1.60
N THR A 70 -11.91 9.82 1.07
CA THR A 70 -11.74 9.33 -0.31
C THR A 70 -12.12 7.86 -0.43
N VAL A 71 -12.31 7.36 -1.65
CA VAL A 71 -12.63 5.94 -1.92
C VAL A 71 -11.65 5.00 -1.23
N TRP A 72 -10.35 5.22 -1.39
CA TRP A 72 -9.35 4.35 -0.78
C TRP A 72 -9.35 4.46 0.75
N GLU A 73 -9.68 5.61 1.33
CA GLU A 73 -9.80 5.80 2.79
C GLU A 73 -10.96 5.03 3.42
N THR A 74 -11.83 4.41 2.63
CA THR A 74 -12.89 3.55 3.17
C THR A 74 -12.54 2.06 3.11
N TRP A 75 -11.42 1.70 2.50
CA TRP A 75 -10.93 0.33 2.45
C TRP A 75 -10.40 -0.16 3.79
N LYS A 76 -10.15 -1.47 3.90
CA LYS A 76 -9.62 -2.09 5.12
C LYS A 76 -8.23 -1.56 5.43
N HIS A 77 -8.07 -0.98 6.61
CA HIS A 77 -6.76 -0.58 7.13
C HIS A 77 -5.94 -1.82 7.52
N GLY A 78 -4.61 -1.77 7.42
CA GLY A 78 -3.74 -2.89 7.79
C GLY A 78 -4.00 -3.43 9.21
N GLU A 79 -4.22 -2.53 10.18
CA GLU A 79 -4.55 -2.87 11.57
C GLU A 79 -5.94 -3.53 11.74
N GLU A 80 -6.84 -3.43 10.75
CA GLU A 80 -8.09 -4.21 10.77
C GLU A 80 -7.88 -5.66 10.28
N VAL A 81 -6.78 -5.93 9.58
CA VAL A 81 -6.53 -7.20 8.88
C VAL A 81 -5.53 -8.07 9.63
N PHE A 82 -4.45 -7.48 10.13
CA PHE A 82 -3.36 -8.20 10.77
C PHE A 82 -3.42 -8.04 12.28
N LEU A 83 -4.32 -8.80 12.89
CA LEU A 83 -4.63 -8.67 14.30
C LEU A 83 -3.54 -9.27 15.19
N ALA A 84 -3.52 -8.83 16.44
CA ALA A 84 -2.74 -9.46 17.49
C ALA A 84 -3.07 -10.97 17.60
N ASN A 85 -2.06 -11.76 17.97
CA ASN A 85 -2.19 -13.22 18.12
C ASN A 85 -2.67 -13.93 16.85
N GLY A 86 -2.41 -13.39 15.65
CA GLY A 86 -2.78 -14.01 14.38
C GLY A 86 -4.28 -14.29 14.24
N ALA A 87 -5.12 -13.52 14.95
CA ALA A 87 -6.55 -13.72 14.96
C ALA A 87 -7.15 -13.46 13.57
N PRO A 88 -8.23 -14.18 13.18
CA PRO A 88 -8.92 -13.90 11.94
C PRO A 88 -9.50 -12.48 11.95
N PRO A 89 -9.30 -11.70 10.87
CA PRO A 89 -9.85 -10.37 10.81
C PRO A 89 -11.38 -10.40 10.72
N PRO A 90 -12.06 -9.32 11.16
CA PRO A 90 -13.49 -9.21 10.98
C PRO A 90 -13.83 -9.08 9.48
N LYS A 91 -15.12 -9.27 9.15
CA LYS A 91 -15.61 -9.19 7.77
C LYS A 91 -15.35 -7.80 7.15
N TRP A 92 -15.36 -7.74 5.82
CA TRP A 92 -15.16 -6.52 5.05
C TRP A 92 -16.02 -5.34 5.55
N GLU A 93 -17.29 -5.59 5.84
CA GLU A 93 -18.27 -4.58 6.24
C GLU A 93 -18.08 -4.08 7.69
N ASP A 94 -17.32 -4.81 8.52
CA ASP A 94 -17.06 -4.41 9.89
C ASP A 94 -16.16 -3.17 9.92
N MET A 95 -16.52 -2.13 10.65
CA MET A 95 -15.75 -0.89 10.81
C MET A 95 -15.33 -0.62 12.26
N SER A 96 -15.60 -1.56 13.17
CA SER A 96 -15.42 -1.36 14.61
C SER A 96 -13.98 -1.12 15.03
N LEU A 97 -13.02 -1.53 14.19
CA LEU A 97 -11.58 -1.40 14.44
C LEU A 97 -10.95 -0.17 13.76
N ASP A 98 -11.70 0.57 12.93
CA ASP A 98 -11.21 1.79 12.28
C ASP A 98 -12.01 3.03 12.75
N PRO A 99 -11.54 3.73 13.80
CA PRO A 99 -12.15 4.97 14.27
C PRO A 99 -12.14 6.11 13.24
N SER A 100 -11.44 6.00 12.11
CA SER A 100 -11.48 7.03 11.05
C SER A 100 -12.74 6.99 10.20
N LEU A 101 -13.48 5.87 10.22
CA LEU A 101 -14.66 5.65 9.37
C LEU A 101 -15.97 6.14 9.98
N VAL A 102 -15.96 6.54 11.26
CA VAL A 102 -17.11 7.13 11.92
C VAL A 102 -17.12 8.65 11.75
N PRO A 103 -18.29 9.33 11.87
CA PRO A 103 -18.36 10.78 11.80
C PRO A 103 -17.40 11.46 12.79
N ASN A 104 -16.60 12.43 12.32
CA ASN A 104 -15.52 13.09 13.08
C ASN A 104 -14.44 12.13 13.61
N GLY A 105 -14.34 10.96 12.97
CA GLY A 105 -13.37 9.93 13.24
C GLY A 105 -11.93 10.44 13.21
N LYS A 106 -11.07 9.79 13.98
CA LYS A 106 -9.65 10.14 14.06
C LYS A 106 -8.85 9.17 13.22
N LYS A 107 -7.94 9.69 12.40
CA LYS A 107 -7.02 8.89 11.59
C LYS A 107 -6.17 8.01 12.52
N LEU A 108 -6.10 6.73 12.17
CA LEU A 108 -5.09 5.82 12.67
C LEU A 108 -3.86 5.93 11.78
N PHE A 109 -2.69 6.12 12.40
CA PHE A 109 -1.42 6.11 11.70
C PHE A 109 -0.60 4.90 12.14
N GLU A 110 0.07 4.29 11.19
CA GLU A 110 1.03 3.23 11.38
C GLU A 110 2.34 3.77 11.95
N ILE A 111 3.06 2.88 12.63
CA ILE A 111 4.35 3.18 13.24
C ILE A 111 5.40 3.50 12.17
N PRO A 112 6.29 4.47 12.44
CA PRO A 112 7.42 4.79 11.59
C PRO A 112 8.27 3.61 11.10
N LYS A 113 8.51 3.47 9.78
CA LYS A 113 9.60 2.64 9.23
C LYS A 113 11.01 3.07 9.69
N THR A 114 11.23 4.34 10.03
CA THR A 114 12.51 4.85 10.57
C THR A 114 12.78 4.37 11.99
N LEU A 115 11.74 4.18 12.81
CA LEU A 115 11.89 3.52 14.12
C LEU A 115 12.33 2.05 13.96
N VAL A 116 11.87 1.37 12.91
CA VAL A 116 12.36 0.03 12.55
C VAL A 116 13.85 0.07 12.21
N LEU A 117 14.24 0.98 11.32
CA LEU A 117 15.63 1.25 10.97
C LEU A 117 16.53 1.53 12.19
N GLU A 118 16.08 2.39 13.10
CA GLU A 118 16.79 2.75 14.33
C GLU A 118 16.88 1.56 15.30
N GLY A 119 15.82 0.77 15.40
CA GLY A 119 15.80 -0.49 16.14
C GLY A 119 16.86 -1.46 15.64
N VAL A 120 16.91 -1.69 14.31
CA VAL A 120 17.93 -2.54 13.67
C VAL A 120 19.34 -1.99 13.89
N ARG A 121 19.55 -0.68 13.71
CA ARG A 121 20.86 -0.03 13.96
C ARG A 121 21.31 -0.15 15.42
N SER A 122 20.35 -0.27 16.33
CA SER A 122 20.57 -0.46 17.76
C SER A 122 20.69 -1.95 18.15
N GLY A 123 20.77 -2.87 17.18
CA GLY A 123 21.05 -4.29 17.37
C GLY A 123 19.82 -5.19 17.52
N MET A 124 18.61 -4.68 17.24
CA MET A 124 17.40 -5.51 17.16
C MET A 124 17.39 -6.37 15.90
N SER A 125 16.72 -7.53 15.95
CA SER A 125 16.33 -8.22 14.71
C SER A 125 15.34 -7.34 13.92
N PRO A 126 15.28 -7.45 12.57
CA PRO A 126 14.28 -6.74 11.78
C PRO A 126 12.85 -6.95 12.27
N ASP A 127 12.51 -8.15 12.75
CA ASP A 127 11.20 -8.49 13.28
C ASP A 127 10.92 -7.86 14.65
N GLN A 128 11.93 -7.78 15.53
CA GLN A 128 11.84 -6.98 16.76
C GLN A 128 11.64 -5.50 16.44
N ALA A 129 12.31 -5.03 15.39
CA ALA A 129 12.29 -3.64 15.01
C ALA A 129 10.98 -3.18 14.36
N VAL A 130 10.18 -4.08 13.77
CA VAL A 130 8.83 -3.76 13.27
C VAL A 130 7.75 -3.78 14.37
N ARG A 131 8.06 -4.33 15.56
CA ARG A 131 7.14 -4.34 16.71
C ARG A 131 7.20 -3.04 17.49
N ALA A 132 6.23 -2.17 17.19
CA ALA A 132 5.99 -0.86 17.80
C ALA A 132 6.24 -0.76 19.31
N ASP A 133 5.73 -1.72 20.08
CA ASP A 133 5.77 -1.67 21.54
C ASP A 133 7.17 -1.97 22.08
N GLN A 134 7.96 -2.79 21.40
CA GLN A 134 9.34 -3.11 21.78
C GLN A 134 10.30 -2.01 21.35
N VAL A 135 10.10 -1.47 20.15
CA VAL A 135 10.92 -0.40 19.59
C VAL A 135 10.76 0.90 20.36
N SER A 136 9.51 1.30 20.64
CA SER A 136 9.19 2.50 21.42
C SER A 136 9.67 2.40 22.88
N LYS A 137 9.57 1.22 23.52
CA LYS A 137 10.07 1.00 24.90
C LYS A 137 11.60 1.03 24.99
N VAL A 138 12.31 0.47 24.02
CA VAL A 138 13.78 0.40 24.04
C VAL A 138 14.42 1.72 23.62
N LEU A 139 13.87 2.39 22.60
CA LEU A 139 14.41 3.65 22.09
C LEU A 139 13.88 4.89 22.82
N LYS A 140 12.86 4.76 23.68
CA LYS A 140 12.17 5.87 24.37
C LYS A 140 11.66 6.97 23.43
N VAL A 141 11.31 6.61 22.19
CA VAL A 141 10.81 7.55 21.18
C VAL A 141 9.30 7.61 21.24
N ALA A 142 8.73 8.80 21.10
CA ALA A 142 7.29 8.98 20.99
C ALA A 142 6.77 8.29 19.70
N PRO A 143 5.55 7.74 19.71
CA PRO A 143 4.95 7.11 18.54
C PRO A 143 4.41 8.19 17.60
N ASP A 144 5.28 8.91 16.91
CA ASP A 144 4.92 9.83 15.82
C ASP A 144 5.64 9.41 14.51
N GLY A 145 4.83 9.04 13.52
CA GLY A 145 5.15 8.53 12.18
C GLY A 145 6.33 9.17 11.44
N ILE A 146 7.01 8.32 10.68
CA ILE A 146 8.30 8.37 9.94
C ILE A 146 9.24 9.59 10.02
N PHE A 147 8.82 10.85 10.09
CA PHE A 147 9.71 12.00 9.83
C PHE A 147 9.66 13.02 10.95
N ARG A 148 10.27 12.70 12.10
CA ARG A 148 10.25 13.56 13.32
C ARG A 148 8.85 13.96 13.85
N ARG A 149 7.71 13.75 13.13
CA ARG A 149 6.35 14.26 13.42
C ARG A 149 5.11 13.64 12.66
N GLY A 150 5.24 12.72 11.69
CA GLY A 150 4.18 12.30 10.72
C GLY A 150 3.37 11.02 11.01
N GLY A 151 2.88 10.30 9.98
CA GLY A 151 2.04 9.09 10.09
C GLY A 151 1.85 8.33 8.77
N GLY A 152 2.21 7.04 8.71
CA GLY A 152 1.95 6.18 7.54
C GLY A 152 0.57 5.53 7.59
N GLU A 153 0.02 5.11 6.46
CA GLU A 153 -1.27 4.43 6.40
C GLU A 153 -1.31 3.45 5.24
N THR A 154 -1.57 2.17 5.49
CA THR A 154 -1.77 1.16 4.45
C THR A 154 -3.22 0.71 4.41
N ARG A 155 -3.84 0.73 3.23
CA ARG A 155 -5.20 0.22 3.01
C ARG A 155 -5.26 -0.72 1.81
N MET A 156 -6.15 -1.69 1.89
CA MET A 156 -6.32 -2.70 0.84
C MET A 156 -7.79 -2.87 0.44
N ASN A 157 -8.04 -2.95 -0.85
CA ASN A 157 -9.39 -3.10 -1.36
C ASN A 157 -9.98 -4.48 -1.04
N ARG A 158 -11.26 -4.67 -1.38
CA ARG A 158 -12.00 -5.90 -1.06
C ARG A 158 -11.33 -7.15 -1.61
N SER A 159 -10.90 -7.11 -2.86
CA SER A 159 -10.27 -8.28 -3.51
C SER A 159 -8.98 -8.70 -2.81
N THR A 160 -8.11 -7.73 -2.51
CA THR A 160 -6.89 -7.98 -1.74
C THR A 160 -7.21 -8.57 -0.36
N PHE A 161 -8.18 -7.99 0.35
CA PHE A 161 -8.62 -8.45 1.66
C PHE A 161 -9.17 -9.89 1.61
N ASP A 162 -10.12 -10.16 0.70
CA ASP A 162 -10.77 -11.46 0.58
C ASP A 162 -9.74 -12.55 0.27
N PHE A 163 -8.75 -12.27 -0.60
CA PHE A 163 -7.67 -13.21 -0.90
C PHE A 163 -6.75 -13.46 0.30
N ILE A 164 -6.38 -12.41 1.07
CA ILE A 164 -5.59 -12.56 2.30
C ILE A 164 -6.32 -13.45 3.31
N VAL A 165 -7.63 -13.28 3.45
CA VAL A 165 -8.45 -14.11 4.36
C VAL A 165 -8.57 -15.54 3.85
N GLU A 166 -8.89 -15.73 2.57
CA GLU A 166 -9.05 -17.06 1.95
C GLU A 166 -7.78 -17.91 2.05
N LYS A 167 -6.62 -17.31 1.78
CA LYS A 167 -5.31 -17.98 1.81
C LYS A 167 -4.66 -17.95 3.20
N GLU A 168 -5.36 -17.44 4.21
CA GLU A 168 -4.87 -17.27 5.60
C GLU A 168 -3.55 -16.49 5.70
N LEU A 169 -3.29 -15.55 4.78
CA LEU A 169 -2.06 -14.75 4.75
C LEU A 169 -1.98 -13.73 5.89
N TYR A 170 -3.05 -13.54 6.67
CA TYR A 170 -3.10 -12.62 7.80
C TYR A 170 -2.35 -13.12 9.05
N ASN A 171 -1.97 -14.40 9.11
CA ASN A 171 -1.18 -14.97 10.21
C ASN A 171 0.00 -15.81 9.69
N ILE A 172 1.02 -15.99 10.53
CA ILE A 172 2.26 -16.69 10.12
C ILE A 172 2.00 -18.18 9.86
N GLU A 173 1.16 -18.83 10.65
CA GLU A 173 0.85 -20.25 10.48
C GLU A 173 0.19 -20.56 9.12
N GLY A 174 -0.71 -19.70 8.67
CA GLY A 174 -1.35 -19.79 7.36
C GLY A 174 -0.33 -19.62 6.22
N GLN A 175 0.59 -18.66 6.35
CA GLN A 175 1.68 -18.48 5.39
C GLN A 175 2.61 -19.70 5.32
N GLU A 176 3.00 -20.28 6.46
CA GLU A 176 3.84 -21.48 6.51
C GLU A 176 3.13 -22.71 5.94
N ALA A 177 1.82 -22.86 6.21
CA ALA A 177 1.01 -23.91 5.63
C ALA A 177 0.92 -23.78 4.11
N LEU A 178 0.77 -22.55 3.61
CA LEU A 178 0.75 -22.27 2.18
C LEU A 178 2.11 -22.56 1.52
N TYR A 179 3.21 -22.15 2.15
CA TYR A 179 4.57 -22.51 1.74
C TYR A 179 4.72 -24.03 1.58
N ALA A 180 4.31 -24.82 2.58
CA ALA A 180 4.41 -26.27 2.51
C ALA A 180 3.61 -26.87 1.35
N LYS A 181 2.42 -26.31 1.04
CA LYS A 181 1.61 -26.75 -0.11
C LYS A 181 2.26 -26.41 -1.45
N ILE A 182 2.84 -25.22 -1.57
CA ILE A 182 3.51 -24.77 -2.81
C ILE A 182 4.75 -25.60 -3.10
N VAL A 183 5.62 -25.79 -2.10
CA VAL A 183 6.85 -26.58 -2.27
C VAL A 183 6.55 -28.05 -2.54
N SER A 184 5.45 -28.59 -1.99
CA SER A 184 4.96 -29.95 -2.30
C SER A 184 4.16 -30.03 -3.61
N ARG A 185 4.02 -28.92 -4.35
CA ARG A 185 3.28 -28.83 -5.63
C ARG A 185 1.80 -29.21 -5.52
N THR A 186 1.21 -29.03 -4.34
CA THR A 186 -0.23 -29.23 -4.10
C THR A 186 -1.03 -27.94 -4.21
N GLU A 187 -0.35 -26.80 -4.32
CA GLU A 187 -0.90 -25.48 -4.57
C GLU A 187 0.02 -24.71 -5.52
N GLN A 188 -0.52 -23.76 -6.28
CA GLN A 188 0.25 -22.87 -7.13
C GLN A 188 0.90 -21.73 -6.32
N ALA A 189 1.91 -21.09 -6.91
CA ALA A 189 2.51 -19.89 -6.33
C ALA A 189 1.45 -18.81 -6.04
N VAL A 190 1.71 -18.01 -5.01
CA VAL A 190 0.80 -16.91 -4.63
C VAL A 190 0.66 -15.96 -5.81
N SER A 191 -0.58 -15.74 -6.23
CA SER A 191 -0.94 -14.73 -7.22
C SER A 191 -2.26 -14.13 -6.78
N PHE A 192 -2.24 -12.85 -6.43
CA PHE A 192 -3.46 -12.12 -6.10
C PHE A 192 -4.37 -12.00 -7.33
N PRO A 193 -5.68 -11.82 -7.12
CA PRO A 193 -6.62 -11.48 -8.18
C PRO A 193 -6.25 -10.17 -8.88
N VAL A 194 -6.56 -10.04 -10.18
CA VAL A 194 -6.21 -8.87 -11.02
C VAL A 194 -6.77 -7.55 -10.46
N ASP A 195 -7.93 -7.59 -9.82
CA ASP A 195 -8.57 -6.45 -9.18
C ASP A 195 -8.00 -6.11 -7.80
N SER A 196 -6.91 -6.74 -7.36
CA SER A 196 -6.25 -6.44 -6.09
C SER A 196 -5.51 -5.11 -6.14
N ILE A 197 -5.77 -4.27 -5.13
CA ILE A 197 -5.13 -2.97 -4.94
C ILE A 197 -4.69 -2.83 -3.49
N GLU A 198 -3.50 -2.26 -3.28
CA GLU A 198 -3.03 -1.75 -2.00
C GLU A 198 -2.55 -0.30 -2.17
N VAL A 199 -2.90 0.54 -1.20
CA VAL A 199 -2.50 1.95 -1.13
C VAL A 199 -1.66 2.16 0.10
N LYS A 200 -0.59 2.95 -0.03
CA LYS A 200 0.21 3.45 1.09
C LYS A 200 0.22 4.96 1.03
N ALA A 201 -0.39 5.58 2.02
CA ALA A 201 -0.47 7.02 2.17
C ALA A 201 0.51 7.50 3.22
N MET A 202 0.97 8.74 3.05
CA MET A 202 1.87 9.39 3.98
C MET A 202 1.33 10.73 4.42
N TRP A 203 1.31 10.93 5.74
CA TRP A 203 0.74 12.10 6.39
C TRP A 203 1.78 12.81 7.25
N THR A 204 1.76 14.15 7.23
CA THR A 204 2.55 14.97 8.16
C THR A 204 1.61 15.93 8.90
N PRO A 205 1.97 16.45 10.09
CA PRO A 205 1.17 17.49 10.71
C PRO A 205 1.09 18.69 9.79
N LEU A 206 -0.06 19.34 9.83
CA LEU A 206 -0.27 20.61 9.18
C LEU A 206 0.35 21.71 10.02
N GLU A 207 1.33 22.41 9.47
CA GLU A 207 2.04 23.51 10.12
C GLU A 207 1.35 24.86 9.80
N PRO A 208 1.48 25.89 10.66
CA PRO A 208 0.84 27.19 10.43
C PRO A 208 1.24 27.91 9.13
N SER A 209 2.39 27.54 8.55
CA SER A 209 2.89 28.10 7.29
C SER A 209 2.32 27.41 6.05
N ASP A 210 1.63 26.28 6.19
CA ASP A 210 1.09 25.52 5.06
C ASP A 210 -0.16 26.20 4.49
N ASP A 211 -0.27 26.23 3.16
CA ASP A 211 -1.54 26.56 2.52
C ASP A 211 -2.47 25.34 2.58
N ARG A 212 -3.43 25.39 3.50
CA ARG A 212 -4.49 24.37 3.66
C ARG A 212 -5.23 24.06 2.36
N SER A 213 -5.27 25.06 1.47
CA SER A 213 -5.49 25.01 0.03
C SER A 213 -5.20 23.70 -0.66
N HIS A 214 -3.95 23.29 -0.42
CA HIS A 214 -3.20 22.43 -1.32
C HIS A 214 -3.24 20.96 -0.90
N PHE A 215 -3.88 20.65 0.22
CA PHE A 215 -3.74 19.34 0.86
C PHE A 215 -5.09 18.67 1.08
N HIS A 216 -5.11 17.36 0.92
CA HIS A 216 -6.12 16.53 1.57
C HIS A 216 -5.82 16.42 3.06
N LEU A 217 -6.81 16.76 3.90
CA LEU A 217 -6.63 16.93 5.33
C LEU A 217 -7.38 15.88 6.12
N SER A 218 -6.78 15.45 7.22
CA SER A 218 -7.44 14.59 8.22
C SER A 218 -7.06 15.01 9.64
N VAL A 219 -7.70 14.42 10.64
CA VAL A 219 -7.41 14.70 12.06
C VAL A 219 -6.93 13.43 12.73
N GLY A 220 -5.73 13.45 13.30
CA GLY A 220 -5.13 12.31 13.98
C GLY A 220 -5.77 12.04 15.36
N ALA A 221 -5.42 10.90 15.96
CA ALA A 221 -5.83 10.53 17.32
C ALA A 221 -5.38 11.53 18.40
N ASP A 222 -4.31 12.28 18.14
CA ASP A 222 -3.81 13.38 18.97
C ASP A 222 -4.59 14.70 18.79
N ALA A 223 -5.70 14.66 18.06
CA ALA A 223 -6.56 15.79 17.70
C ALA A 223 -5.88 16.90 16.86
N LYS A 224 -4.69 16.66 16.30
CA LYS A 224 -4.04 17.60 15.37
C LYS A 224 -4.49 17.35 13.93
N SER A 225 -4.42 18.41 13.12
CA SER A 225 -4.61 18.29 11.67
C SER A 225 -3.37 17.73 11.01
N TYR A 226 -3.56 16.80 10.09
CA TYR A 226 -2.53 16.21 9.24
C TYR A 226 -2.88 16.45 7.77
N LYS A 227 -1.84 16.55 6.95
CA LYS A 227 -1.90 16.74 5.50
C LYS A 227 -1.31 15.52 4.80
N LEU A 228 -1.96 15.06 3.74
CA LEU A 228 -1.45 14.00 2.87
C LEU A 228 -0.31 14.56 2.02
N VAL A 229 0.88 13.98 2.10
CA VAL A 229 2.08 14.46 1.38
C VAL A 229 2.55 13.50 0.29
N ALA A 230 2.21 12.21 0.38
CA ALA A 230 2.50 11.23 -0.65
C ALA A 230 1.45 10.10 -0.67
N LEU A 231 1.23 9.51 -1.84
CA LEU A 231 0.30 8.42 -2.07
C LEU A 231 0.92 7.41 -3.05
N HIS A 232 1.21 6.21 -2.58
CA HIS A 232 1.66 5.09 -3.38
C HIS A 232 0.47 4.15 -3.64
N ILE A 233 0.32 3.73 -4.89
CA ILE A 233 -0.75 2.82 -5.32
C ILE A 233 -0.09 1.66 -6.05
N ILE A 234 -0.47 0.44 -5.67
CA ILE A 234 -0.03 -0.77 -6.36
C ILE A 234 -1.25 -1.59 -6.78
N THR A 235 -1.26 -2.10 -8.01
CA THR A 235 -2.37 -2.90 -8.55
C THR A 235 -1.86 -4.16 -9.24
N LYS A 236 -2.67 -5.23 -9.21
CA LYS A 236 -2.35 -6.51 -9.86
C LYS A 236 -2.71 -6.54 -11.36
N ASP A 237 -2.80 -5.37 -11.99
CA ASP A 237 -3.15 -5.24 -13.42
C ASP A 237 -2.14 -5.95 -14.35
N VAL A 238 -0.90 -6.13 -13.89
CA VAL A 238 0.20 -6.75 -14.64
C VAL A 238 0.96 -7.77 -13.77
N PRO A 239 1.71 -8.74 -14.37
CA PRO A 239 2.33 -9.83 -13.61
C PRO A 239 3.22 -9.39 -12.44
N ASN A 240 4.10 -8.41 -12.64
CA ASN A 240 4.99 -7.89 -11.60
C ASN A 240 4.39 -6.71 -10.82
N TRP A 241 3.05 -6.58 -10.83
CA TRP A 241 2.29 -5.44 -10.32
C TRP A 241 2.59 -4.13 -11.04
N PHE A 242 1.59 -3.27 -11.12
CA PHE A 242 1.77 -1.87 -11.51
C PHE A 242 2.01 -1.05 -10.25
N TRP A 243 3.00 -0.17 -10.29
CA TRP A 243 3.43 0.67 -9.19
C TRP A 243 3.35 2.13 -9.61
N THR A 244 2.79 2.98 -8.78
CA THR A 244 2.79 4.42 -9.01
C THR A 244 2.88 5.19 -7.69
N SER A 245 3.52 6.35 -7.76
CA SER A 245 3.67 7.26 -6.61
C SER A 245 3.27 8.66 -6.99
N PHE A 246 2.51 9.30 -6.10
CA PHE A 246 2.14 10.71 -6.19
C PHE A 246 2.70 11.45 -5.01
N ARG A 247 3.20 12.66 -5.25
CA ARG A 247 3.77 13.53 -4.22
C ARG A 247 3.11 14.89 -4.24
N GLN A 248 3.09 15.54 -3.08
CA GLN A 248 2.60 16.91 -2.97
C GLN A 248 3.70 17.91 -3.37
N THR A 249 3.33 18.92 -4.16
CA THR A 249 4.28 19.84 -4.84
C THR A 249 4.95 20.89 -3.93
N ASP A 250 4.36 21.22 -2.78
CA ASP A 250 4.96 22.08 -1.74
C ASP A 250 5.97 21.31 -0.87
N GLY A 251 6.14 20.00 -1.09
CA GLY A 251 7.15 19.18 -0.44
C GLY A 251 8.57 19.38 -0.98
N PRO A 252 9.59 18.79 -0.32
CA PRO A 252 10.97 18.78 -0.83
C PRO A 252 11.04 18.17 -2.23
N GLU A 253 11.88 18.76 -3.07
CA GLU A 253 12.18 18.25 -4.41
C GLU A 253 12.74 16.82 -4.35
N PRO A 254 12.32 15.93 -5.26
CA PRO A 254 12.78 14.57 -5.28
C PRO A 254 14.19 14.52 -5.89
N GLU A 255 15.02 13.60 -5.40
CA GLU A 255 16.35 13.37 -5.96
C GLU A 255 16.25 12.76 -7.37
N ILE A 256 15.24 11.92 -7.60
CA ILE A 256 14.89 11.39 -8.91
C ILE A 256 13.77 12.26 -9.49
N PRO A 257 13.98 12.90 -10.66
CA PRO A 257 12.95 13.71 -11.28
C PRO A 257 11.67 12.93 -11.55
N SER A 258 10.53 13.59 -11.31
CA SER A 258 9.21 13.06 -11.61
C SER A 258 9.08 12.72 -13.11
N VAL A 259 8.55 11.53 -13.42
CA VAL A 259 8.33 11.08 -14.81
C VAL A 259 6.83 10.94 -15.08
N ASP A 260 6.28 11.94 -15.78
CA ASP A 260 4.90 11.93 -16.26
C ASP A 260 4.87 12.15 -17.78
N THR A 261 4.45 11.13 -18.51
CA THR A 261 4.34 11.15 -19.99
C THR A 261 2.95 11.49 -20.50
N TYR A 262 1.97 11.64 -19.60
CA TYR A 262 0.58 11.93 -19.95
C TYR A 262 0.19 13.37 -19.58
N GLY A 263 0.71 13.85 -18.45
CA GLY A 263 0.38 15.15 -17.85
C GLY A 263 -0.81 15.06 -16.91
N GLN A 264 -0.84 15.98 -15.93
CA GLN A 264 -1.91 16.04 -14.93
C GLN A 264 -3.29 16.27 -15.59
N PRO A 265 -4.30 15.44 -15.28
CA PRO A 265 -5.65 15.61 -15.80
C PRO A 265 -6.26 16.97 -15.48
N GLY A 266 -6.89 17.60 -16.48
CA GLY A 266 -7.58 18.88 -16.32
C GLY A 266 -8.71 18.88 -15.29
N LEU A 267 -9.27 17.70 -14.96
CA LEU A 267 -10.27 17.51 -13.89
C LEU A 267 -9.76 17.90 -12.50
N LEU A 268 -8.44 17.92 -12.28
CA LEU A 268 -7.85 18.27 -11.00
C LEU A 268 -7.77 19.80 -10.80
N GLN A 269 -7.84 20.58 -11.88
CA GLN A 269 -7.70 22.03 -11.84
C GLN A 269 -8.81 22.67 -11.00
N GLY A 270 -8.42 23.59 -10.10
CA GLY A 270 -9.31 24.23 -9.14
C GLY A 270 -9.64 23.37 -7.91
N THR A 271 -9.05 22.19 -7.77
CA THR A 271 -9.20 21.32 -6.58
C THR A 271 -7.91 21.26 -5.77
N LYS A 272 -7.98 20.78 -4.52
CA LYS A 272 -6.78 20.48 -3.71
C LYS A 272 -5.82 19.49 -4.37
N TRP A 273 -6.33 18.66 -5.28
CA TRP A 273 -5.55 17.63 -5.95
C TRP A 273 -4.66 18.15 -7.08
N GLN A 274 -4.82 19.40 -7.54
CA GLN A 274 -3.91 20.01 -8.53
C GLN A 274 -2.48 20.18 -8.00
N PHE A 275 -2.29 20.14 -6.68
CA PHE A 275 -1.00 20.27 -6.00
C PHE A 275 -0.33 18.91 -5.72
N TYR A 276 -0.77 17.87 -6.42
CA TYR A 276 -0.13 16.56 -6.44
C TYR A 276 0.37 16.27 -7.84
N GLU A 277 1.59 15.76 -7.94
CA GLU A 277 2.21 15.35 -9.19
C GLU A 277 2.54 13.86 -9.18
N LEU A 278 2.56 13.26 -10.36
CA LEU A 278 2.99 11.88 -10.57
C LEU A 278 4.52 11.82 -10.48
N SER A 279 5.06 11.17 -9.45
CA SER A 279 6.49 10.94 -9.32
C SER A 279 6.99 9.94 -10.36
N GLY A 280 6.19 8.93 -10.70
CA GLY A 280 6.54 7.96 -11.73
C GLY A 280 5.78 6.65 -11.58
N THR A 281 6.14 5.70 -12.44
CA THR A 281 5.52 4.37 -12.51
C THR A 281 6.55 3.27 -12.68
N GLN A 282 6.24 2.05 -12.24
CA GLN A 282 6.99 0.83 -12.57
C GLN A 282 6.01 -0.29 -12.95
N THR A 283 6.38 -1.08 -13.93
CA THR A 283 5.70 -2.34 -14.30
C THR A 283 6.64 -3.53 -14.33
N ASP A 284 7.94 -3.26 -14.26
CA ASP A 284 9.00 -4.26 -14.26
C ASP A 284 10.26 -3.72 -13.56
N PHE A 285 11.17 -4.62 -13.21
CA PHE A 285 12.41 -4.34 -12.49
C PHE A 285 13.41 -3.50 -13.29
N THR A 286 13.32 -3.59 -14.62
CA THR A 286 14.22 -2.91 -15.56
C THR A 286 13.44 -2.31 -16.73
N ASP A 287 14.00 -1.28 -17.36
CA ASP A 287 13.48 -0.77 -18.62
C ASP A 287 13.80 -1.68 -19.81
N GLY A 288 13.35 -1.31 -21.01
CA GLY A 288 13.60 -2.07 -22.24
C GLY A 288 15.08 -2.20 -22.65
N MET A 289 15.99 -1.49 -21.98
CA MET A 289 17.45 -1.61 -22.16
C MET A 289 18.11 -2.41 -21.03
N GLY A 290 17.34 -2.96 -20.09
CA GLY A 290 17.84 -3.70 -18.93
C GLY A 290 18.41 -2.81 -17.82
N ARG A 291 18.17 -1.50 -17.86
CA ARG A 291 18.59 -0.58 -16.78
C ARG A 291 17.58 -0.67 -15.65
N PRO A 292 18.00 -0.73 -14.37
CA PRO A 292 17.06 -0.80 -13.26
C PRO A 292 16.10 0.40 -13.24
N THR A 293 14.84 0.13 -12.92
CA THR A 293 13.84 1.18 -12.71
C THR A 293 13.80 1.59 -11.24
N TYR A 294 13.55 2.87 -11.00
CA TYR A 294 13.47 3.46 -9.67
C TYR A 294 12.12 4.14 -9.50
N LEU A 295 11.62 4.13 -8.27
CA LEU A 295 10.44 4.87 -7.86
C LEU A 295 10.62 5.18 -6.38
N SER A 296 10.87 6.44 -6.09
CA SER A 296 11.18 6.91 -4.75
C SER A 296 10.54 8.28 -4.53
N ASP A 297 9.93 8.45 -3.37
CA ASP A 297 9.43 9.69 -2.80
C ASP A 297 10.21 10.05 -1.50
N PRO A 298 10.71 11.29 -1.36
CA PRO A 298 11.48 11.68 -0.19
C PRO A 298 10.73 11.51 1.15
N HIS A 299 9.39 11.53 1.17
CA HIS A 299 8.56 11.25 2.34
C HIS A 299 8.22 9.77 2.52
N VAL A 300 8.49 8.88 1.57
CA VAL A 300 8.17 7.46 1.72
C VAL A 300 9.40 6.62 2.04
N GLU A 301 10.59 7.00 1.55
CA GLU A 301 11.81 6.18 1.75
C GLU A 301 12.91 6.75 2.66
N GLU A 302 12.86 8.00 3.14
CA GLU A 302 13.82 8.66 4.07
C GLU A 302 15.04 7.85 4.51
N GLY A 303 16.14 7.98 3.77
CA GLY A 303 17.37 7.24 4.00
C GLY A 303 17.57 6.05 3.06
N PHE A 304 16.57 5.71 2.25
CA PHE A 304 16.64 4.77 1.12
C PHE A 304 16.19 5.39 -0.21
N GLN A 305 16.44 6.70 -0.38
CA GLN A 305 16.29 7.34 -1.68
C GLN A 305 17.13 6.60 -2.73
N ASN A 306 16.68 6.60 -3.98
CA ASN A 306 17.21 5.74 -5.05
C ASN A 306 16.92 4.24 -4.87
N SER A 307 15.76 3.90 -4.31
CA SER A 307 15.26 2.53 -4.25
C SER A 307 14.28 2.22 -5.39
N SER A 308 14.06 0.93 -5.62
CA SER A 308 13.09 0.41 -6.57
C SER A 308 11.99 -0.29 -5.77
N CYS A 309 10.77 0.25 -5.82
CA CYS A 309 9.64 -0.28 -5.05
C CYS A 309 9.43 -1.77 -5.36
N ILE A 310 9.34 -2.11 -6.64
CA ILE A 310 9.16 -3.48 -7.12
C ILE A 310 10.29 -4.43 -6.70
N SER A 311 11.55 -3.98 -6.73
CA SER A 311 12.71 -4.79 -6.37
C SER A 311 12.76 -5.07 -4.86
N CYS A 312 12.42 -4.07 -4.05
CA CYS A 312 12.31 -4.21 -2.60
C CYS A 312 11.15 -5.14 -2.23
N HIS A 313 9.98 -4.88 -2.78
CA HIS A 313 8.79 -5.67 -2.53
C HIS A 313 8.88 -7.11 -3.04
N ALA A 314 9.76 -7.40 -4.00
CA ALA A 314 10.01 -8.76 -4.42
C ALA A 314 10.53 -9.67 -3.29
N LEU A 315 11.09 -9.08 -2.23
CA LEU A 315 11.53 -9.80 -1.03
C LEU A 315 10.39 -10.09 -0.04
N SER A 316 9.15 -9.74 -0.37
CA SER A 316 7.97 -10.16 0.39
C SER A 316 7.86 -11.67 0.32
N THR A 317 8.32 -12.35 1.37
CA THR A 317 8.53 -13.80 1.32
C THR A 317 8.14 -14.50 2.61
N ILE A 318 7.86 -15.79 2.49
CA ILE A 318 7.83 -16.74 3.59
C ILE A 318 8.65 -17.96 3.19
N GLY A 319 9.47 -18.45 4.10
CA GLY A 319 10.29 -19.63 3.93
C GLY A 319 9.87 -20.77 4.84
N ARG A 320 10.64 -21.87 4.77
CA ARG A 320 10.44 -23.01 5.66
C ARG A 320 10.50 -22.57 7.13
N LYS A 321 9.55 -23.04 7.94
CA LYS A 321 9.58 -22.88 9.40
C LYS A 321 10.95 -23.32 9.93
N GLY A 322 11.69 -22.38 10.52
CA GLY A 322 13.01 -22.65 11.07
C GLY A 322 12.94 -23.61 12.27
N PRO A 323 14.07 -24.22 12.70
CA PRO A 323 14.17 -24.70 14.08
C PRO A 323 14.02 -23.50 15.05
N LYS A 324 13.63 -23.74 16.31
CA LYS A 324 13.36 -22.73 17.37
C LYS A 324 14.17 -21.43 17.24
N GLY A 325 13.53 -20.29 17.54
CA GLY A 325 14.11 -18.96 17.37
C GLY A 325 15.50 -18.81 18.00
N ALA A 326 16.34 -17.96 17.42
CA ALA A 326 17.71 -17.70 17.90
C ALA A 326 17.77 -17.17 19.36
N ASP A 327 16.64 -16.71 19.89
CA ASP A 327 16.42 -16.24 21.26
C ASP A 327 15.94 -17.34 22.23
N GLY A 328 15.77 -18.59 21.76
CA GLY A 328 15.27 -19.70 22.57
C GLY A 328 13.74 -19.72 22.76
N SER A 329 12.99 -18.87 22.05
CA SER A 329 11.52 -18.88 22.03
C SER A 329 10.96 -20.21 21.53
N SER A 330 9.80 -20.61 22.07
CA SER A 330 9.15 -21.89 21.75
C SER A 330 8.61 -21.96 20.32
N GLU A 331 8.32 -20.81 19.70
CA GLU A 331 7.88 -20.69 18.31
C GLU A 331 8.88 -19.79 17.55
N PRO A 332 9.58 -20.31 16.53
CA PRO A 332 10.55 -19.52 15.78
C PRO A 332 9.87 -18.34 15.06
N GLU A 333 10.61 -17.23 14.93
CA GLU A 333 10.23 -16.11 14.05
C GLU A 333 9.91 -16.61 12.62
N ALA A 334 9.13 -15.84 11.86
CA ALA A 334 8.85 -16.20 10.48
C ALA A 334 10.15 -16.16 9.67
N ASN A 335 10.47 -17.25 8.97
CA ASN A 335 11.67 -17.28 8.14
C ASN A 335 11.41 -16.47 6.85
N ARG A 336 12.17 -15.39 6.63
CA ARG A 336 11.99 -14.48 5.49
C ARG A 336 13.33 -14.03 4.94
N ILE A 337 13.36 -13.61 3.68
CA ILE A 337 14.54 -12.96 3.11
C ILE A 337 14.69 -11.57 3.73
N ALA A 338 15.87 -11.28 4.30
CA ALA A 338 16.16 -9.98 4.86
C ALA A 338 16.27 -8.91 3.75
N PHE A 339 15.68 -7.74 4.00
CA PHE A 339 15.59 -6.63 3.05
C PHE A 339 16.59 -5.49 3.32
N PHE A 340 17.15 -5.42 4.54
CA PHE A 340 18.29 -4.57 4.88
C PHE A 340 19.50 -5.45 5.16
N ASN A 341 20.55 -5.32 4.34
CA ASN A 341 21.68 -6.20 4.45
C ASN A 341 22.42 -5.99 5.79
N VAL A 342 22.30 -6.99 6.65
CA VAL A 342 23.18 -7.25 7.78
C VAL A 342 24.59 -7.42 7.21
N MET A 343 25.47 -6.46 7.52
CA MET A 343 26.92 -6.50 7.24
C MET A 343 27.35 -6.56 5.76
N GLY A 344 27.33 -5.40 5.07
CA GLY A 344 28.34 -5.13 4.04
C GLY A 344 27.91 -4.62 2.65
N SER A 345 26.67 -4.19 2.41
CA SER A 345 26.36 -3.52 1.13
C SER A 345 26.78 -2.04 1.15
N PRO A 346 27.59 -1.54 0.19
CA PRO A 346 27.96 -0.13 0.10
C PRO A 346 26.80 0.80 -0.30
N THR A 347 25.65 0.27 -0.73
CA THR A 347 24.47 1.04 -1.19
C THR A 347 23.16 0.30 -0.93
N GLY A 348 22.30 0.84 -0.06
CA GLY A 348 20.83 0.87 -0.17
C GLY A 348 20.01 -0.43 -0.36
N ALA A 349 18.69 -0.27 -0.43
CA ALA A 349 17.69 -1.30 -0.74
C ALA A 349 17.96 -1.99 -2.11
N PRO A 350 17.46 -3.22 -2.37
CA PRO A 350 17.69 -3.90 -3.64
C PRO A 350 17.13 -3.11 -4.83
N VAL A 351 17.86 -3.12 -5.95
CA VAL A 351 17.47 -2.46 -7.20
C VAL A 351 17.74 -3.39 -8.38
N GLY A 352 16.75 -3.54 -9.26
CA GLY A 352 16.81 -4.39 -10.44
C GLY A 352 16.25 -5.79 -10.18
N VAL A 353 16.50 -6.70 -11.11
CA VAL A 353 15.95 -8.06 -11.05
C VAL A 353 16.49 -8.78 -9.80
N PRO A 354 15.61 -9.37 -8.96
CA PRO A 354 16.03 -10.15 -7.79
C PRO A 354 16.91 -11.33 -8.20
N ASN A 355 17.94 -11.62 -7.41
CA ASN A 355 18.78 -12.80 -7.67
C ASN A 355 17.98 -14.08 -7.36
N PRO A 356 17.79 -15.00 -8.32
CA PRO A 356 17.05 -16.24 -8.08
C PRO A 356 17.64 -17.09 -6.95
N GLY A 357 18.95 -17.03 -6.73
CA GLY A 357 19.63 -17.75 -5.64
C GLY A 357 19.24 -17.28 -4.23
N TRP A 358 18.46 -16.21 -4.10
CA TRP A 358 17.86 -15.84 -2.82
C TRP A 358 16.63 -16.69 -2.46
N PHE A 359 15.97 -17.29 -3.46
CA PHE A 359 14.71 -18.03 -3.28
C PHE A 359 14.89 -19.55 -3.31
N PHE A 360 16.01 -20.01 -3.87
CA PHE A 360 16.26 -21.43 -4.15
C PHE A 360 17.66 -21.85 -3.71
N GLU A 361 17.80 -23.06 -3.15
CA GLU A 361 19.12 -23.64 -2.87
C GLU A 361 19.87 -23.87 -4.19
N PRO A 362 21.21 -23.78 -4.21
CA PRO A 362 22.00 -24.20 -5.37
C PRO A 362 21.78 -25.68 -5.66
N VAL A 363 21.57 -26.04 -6.94
CA VAL A 363 21.48 -27.44 -7.36
C VAL A 363 22.80 -28.14 -7.03
N ARG A 364 22.75 -29.16 -6.16
CA ARG A 364 23.93 -29.98 -5.84
C ARG A 364 24.13 -31.05 -6.91
N PHE A 365 25.39 -31.40 -7.19
CA PHE A 365 25.73 -32.44 -8.16
C PHE A 365 25.02 -33.75 -7.79
N GLY A 366 24.12 -34.24 -8.66
CA GLY A 366 23.33 -35.46 -8.45
C GLY A 366 21.91 -35.25 -7.89
N GLN A 367 21.43 -34.00 -7.75
CA GLN A 367 20.00 -33.71 -7.53
C GLN A 367 19.34 -33.24 -8.82
N ASP A 368 18.15 -33.78 -9.10
CA ASP A 368 17.34 -33.44 -10.29
C ASP A 368 16.42 -32.22 -10.06
N VAL A 369 16.28 -31.75 -8.82
CA VAL A 369 15.35 -30.68 -8.44
C VAL A 369 16.06 -29.67 -7.55
N GLN A 370 15.81 -28.39 -7.82
CA GLN A 370 16.23 -27.28 -6.99
C GLN A 370 15.26 -27.12 -5.81
N ASP A 371 15.75 -27.19 -4.57
CA ASP A 371 14.92 -27.00 -3.39
C ASP A 371 14.55 -25.51 -3.24
N GLN A 372 13.28 -25.22 -2.95
CA GLN A 372 12.77 -23.86 -2.80
C GLN A 372 12.81 -23.44 -1.33
N ASP A 373 13.65 -22.46 -1.01
CA ASP A 373 13.82 -21.95 0.35
C ASP A 373 12.72 -20.96 0.74
N TYR A 374 12.31 -20.12 -0.21
CA TYR A 374 11.32 -19.07 -0.01
C TYR A 374 10.31 -19.03 -1.15
N ILE A 375 9.04 -18.78 -0.81
CA ILE A 375 8.02 -18.36 -1.78
C ILE A 375 7.82 -16.85 -1.64
N GLN A 376 7.47 -16.21 -2.76
CA GLN A 376 7.05 -14.82 -2.75
C GLN A 376 5.57 -14.72 -2.33
N LEU A 377 5.23 -13.71 -1.55
CA LEU A 377 3.87 -13.32 -1.21
C LEU A 377 3.33 -12.29 -2.21
N ASP A 378 3.68 -12.48 -3.49
CA ASP A 378 3.28 -11.67 -4.65
C ASP A 378 3.41 -10.16 -4.39
N PHE A 379 4.60 -9.72 -4.00
CA PHE A 379 4.97 -8.33 -3.75
C PHE A 379 4.24 -7.60 -2.61
N LEU A 380 3.21 -8.19 -2.00
CA LEU A 380 2.46 -7.54 -0.93
C LEU A 380 3.20 -7.63 0.40
N PHE A 381 3.67 -6.49 0.89
CA PHE A 381 4.41 -6.39 2.13
C PHE A 381 3.53 -6.43 3.38
N SER A 382 2.26 -6.08 3.27
CA SER A 382 1.32 -6.18 4.39
C SER A 382 1.32 -7.57 5.06
N PRO A 383 1.11 -8.70 4.34
CA PRO A 383 1.22 -10.03 4.95
C PRO A 383 2.63 -10.37 5.43
N ALA A 384 3.69 -9.93 4.74
CA ALA A 384 5.05 -10.22 5.19
C ALA A 384 5.41 -9.54 6.52
N PHE A 385 5.01 -8.28 6.72
CA PHE A 385 5.45 -7.49 7.86
C PHE A 385 4.49 -7.50 9.05
N ARG A 386 3.19 -7.68 8.78
CA ARG A 386 2.16 -7.44 9.80
C ARG A 386 1.60 -8.71 10.41
N ALA A 387 1.71 -9.84 9.70
CA ALA A 387 1.18 -11.10 10.19
C ALA A 387 1.85 -11.54 11.50
N ASN A 388 1.03 -11.86 12.48
CA ASN A 388 1.48 -12.36 13.78
C ASN A 388 1.30 -13.88 13.88
N ARG A 389 2.07 -14.51 14.77
CA ARG A 389 1.84 -15.90 15.22
C ARG A 389 0.53 -15.97 16.00
N LYS A 390 -0.13 -17.11 15.93
CA LYS A 390 -1.18 -17.47 16.89
C LYS A 390 -0.56 -17.60 18.28
N SER A 391 -1.12 -16.94 19.28
CA SER A 391 -0.72 -17.19 20.66
C SER A 391 -1.08 -18.64 21.04
N PRO A 392 -0.20 -19.35 21.76
CA PRO A 392 -0.44 -20.73 22.18
C PRO A 392 -1.63 -20.89 23.12
#